data_AF-A0A672J6Y7-F1
#
_entry.id   AF-A0A672J6Y7-F1
#
_cell.length_a   1.000
_cell.length_b   1.000
_cell.length_c   1.000
_cell.angle_alpha   90.00
_cell.angle_beta   90.00
_cell.angle_gamma   90.00
#
_symmetry.space_group_name_H-M   'P 1'
#
loop_
_entity.id
_entity.type
_entity.pdbx_description
1 polymer ?
#
loop_
_entity_poly.entity_id
_entity_poly.type
_entity_poly.pdbx_seq_one_letter_code
_entity_poly.pdbx_strand_id
1 'polypeptide(L)'
;HHPAVVCDLFKKYIRKPLVEKLRRERINSSIEQLKSLLGPEFLKQQPDSKLEKADILEMTVCFLRRLQQRRAVDSAAVSRGYSRCVQEVVQFMSKEEVKTQTQRKLINHFSKLQSSADHNLREADFSLLSSTVQTSSTKDKSPACSVLWRPW
;
A
#
# COMPACT_ATOMS: atom_id res chain seq x y z
N HIS A 1 52.08 1.83 -21.25
CA HIS A 1 51.31 0.78 -20.54
C HIS A 1 50.89 1.28 -19.15
N HIS A 2 49.65 1.29 -18.66
CA HIS A 2 48.31 1.20 -19.24
C HIS A 2 47.32 1.59 -18.09
N PRO A 3 47.21 2.88 -17.68
CA PRO A 3 46.43 3.29 -16.48
C PRO A 3 44.94 2.91 -16.55
N ALA A 4 44.39 2.77 -17.76
CA ALA A 4 43.05 2.24 -17.99
C ALA A 4 42.88 0.80 -17.44
N VAL A 5 43.87 -0.07 -17.63
CA VAL A 5 43.82 -1.47 -17.17
C VAL A 5 43.82 -1.54 -15.64
N VAL A 6 44.61 -0.70 -14.97
CA VAL A 6 44.64 -0.62 -13.50
C VAL A 6 43.31 -0.09 -12.95
N CYS A 7 42.71 0.91 -13.61
CA CYS A 7 41.40 1.45 -13.22
C CYS A 7 40.28 0.42 -13.39
N ASP A 8 40.31 -0.39 -14.47
CA ASP A 8 39.32 -1.43 -14.73
C ASP A 8 39.45 -2.62 -13.77
N LEU A 9 40.68 -3.01 -13.42
CA LEU A 9 40.93 -4.02 -12.38
C LEU A 9 40.46 -3.54 -10.99
N PHE A 10 40.75 -2.29 -10.62
CA PHE A 10 40.27 -1.74 -9.34
C PHE A 10 38.74 -1.70 -9.26
N LYS A 11 38.06 -1.31 -10.35
CA LYS A 11 36.60 -1.35 -10.43
C LYS A 11 36.08 -2.78 -10.29
N LYS A 12 36.63 -3.73 -11.04
CA LYS A 12 36.15 -5.12 -11.10
C LYS A 12 36.41 -5.92 -9.81
N TYR A 13 37.57 -5.74 -9.19
CA TYR A 13 38.03 -6.61 -8.11
C TYR A 13 37.95 -5.96 -6.73
N ILE A 14 37.84 -4.63 -6.63
CA ILE A 14 37.74 -3.93 -5.33
C ILE A 14 36.38 -3.27 -5.17
N ARG A 15 35.95 -2.41 -6.11
CA ARG A 15 34.67 -1.70 -5.98
C ARG A 15 33.46 -2.61 -6.13
N LYS A 16 33.43 -3.47 -7.16
CA LYS A 16 32.29 -4.38 -7.38
C LYS A 16 32.05 -5.32 -6.18
N PRO A 17 33.06 -5.98 -5.60
CA PRO A 17 32.85 -6.81 -4.40
C PRO A 17 32.40 -6.00 -3.18
N LEU A 18 32.92 -4.79 -2.98
CA LEU A 18 32.51 -3.92 -1.87
C LEU A 18 31.04 -3.49 -2.00
N VAL A 19 30.61 -3.06 -3.19
CA VAL A 19 29.22 -2.66 -3.45
C VAL A 19 28.27 -3.84 -3.25
N GLU A 20 28.66 -5.03 -3.71
CA GLU A 20 27.85 -6.24 -3.52
C GLU A 20 27.77 -6.65 -2.04
N LYS A 21 28.87 -6.49 -1.27
CA LYS A 21 28.85 -6.69 0.18
C LYS A 21 27.83 -5.76 0.86
N LEU A 22 27.89 -4.46 0.57
CA LEU A 22 26.94 -3.47 1.13
C LEU A 22 25.49 -3.76 0.71
N ARG A 23 25.27 -4.23 -0.54
CA ARG A 23 23.94 -4.64 -1.01
C ARG A 23 23.41 -5.81 -0.19
N ARG A 24 24.23 -6.84 0.04
CA ARG A 24 23.86 -8.02 0.83
C ARG A 24 23.58 -7.66 2.29
N GLU A 25 24.40 -6.79 2.88
CA GLU A 25 24.18 -6.27 4.23
C GLU A 25 22.84 -5.54 4.33
N ARG A 26 22.52 -4.66 3.36
CA ARG A 26 21.22 -3.97 3.31
C ARG A 26 20.06 -4.95 3.22
N ILE A 27 20.13 -5.94 2.33
CA ILE A 27 19.08 -6.96 2.18
C ILE A 27 18.87 -7.74 3.47
N ASN A 28 19.96 -8.18 4.11
CA ASN A 28 19.87 -8.93 5.37
C ASN A 28 19.27 -8.07 6.49
N SER A 29 19.67 -6.80 6.59
CA SER A 29 19.09 -5.86 7.55
C SER A 29 17.59 -5.69 7.34
N SER A 30 17.13 -5.53 6.10
CA SER A 30 15.70 -5.45 5.81
C SER A 30 14.94 -6.74 6.14
N ILE A 31 15.53 -7.92 5.93
CA ILE A 31 14.91 -9.20 6.31
C ILE A 31 14.75 -9.32 7.84
N GLU A 32 15.76 -8.90 8.62
CA GLU A 32 15.65 -8.89 10.09
C GLU A 32 14.62 -7.86 10.58
N GLN A 33 14.50 -6.71 9.92
CA GLN A 33 13.43 -5.74 10.20
C GLN A 33 12.05 -6.36 9.95
N LEU A 34 11.86 -7.06 8.82
CA LEU A 34 10.60 -7.76 8.53
C LEU A 34 10.26 -8.78 9.62
N LYS A 35 11.25 -9.58 10.06
CA LYS A 35 11.09 -10.53 11.15
C LYS A 35 10.63 -9.85 12.44
N SER A 36 11.22 -8.71 12.81
CA SER A 36 10.81 -7.96 14.00
C SER A 36 9.39 -7.42 13.89
N LEU A 37 8.99 -6.90 12.73
CA LEU A 37 7.64 -6.37 12.49
C LEU A 37 6.57 -7.46 12.53
N LEU A 38 6.90 -8.66 12.06
CA LEU A 38 6.00 -9.83 12.06
C LEU A 38 6.00 -10.60 13.39
N GLY A 39 6.88 -10.26 14.32
CA GLY A 39 7.07 -10.98 15.59
C GLY A 39 5.77 -11.35 16.33
N PRO A 40 4.81 -10.41 16.51
CA PRO A 40 3.55 -10.72 17.21
C PRO A 40 2.66 -11.74 16.49
N GLU A 41 2.58 -11.69 15.16
CA GLU A 41 1.87 -12.66 14.33
C GLU A 41 2.61 -14.00 14.29
N PHE A 42 3.94 -13.97 14.37
CA PHE A 42 4.82 -15.13 14.26
C PHE A 42 4.89 -15.96 15.54
N LEU A 43 5.02 -15.31 16.71
CA LEU A 43 5.04 -15.98 18.03
C LEU A 43 3.75 -16.77 18.29
N LYS A 44 2.63 -16.37 17.68
CA LYS A 44 1.36 -17.10 17.75
C LYS A 44 1.37 -18.41 16.94
N GLN A 45 2.21 -18.51 15.91
CA GLN A 45 2.26 -19.67 15.01
C GLN A 45 3.39 -20.64 15.37
N GLN A 46 4.59 -20.15 15.67
CA GLN A 46 5.69 -20.97 16.20
C GLN A 46 6.61 -20.13 17.10
N PRO A 47 6.51 -20.25 18.44
CA PRO A 47 7.35 -19.50 19.36
C PRO A 47 8.82 -19.94 19.38
N ASP A 48 9.14 -21.20 19.04
CA ASP A 48 10.48 -21.78 19.21
C ASP A 48 11.20 -22.18 17.90
N SER A 49 10.64 -21.84 16.73
CA SER A 49 11.22 -22.21 15.44
C SER A 49 12.26 -21.21 14.95
N LYS A 50 13.40 -21.71 14.47
CA LYS A 50 14.38 -20.91 13.74
C LYS A 50 13.79 -20.51 12.39
N LEU A 51 13.33 -19.27 12.29
CA LEU A 51 12.83 -18.66 11.06
C LEU A 51 13.86 -18.68 9.93
N GLU A 52 13.56 -19.38 8.83
CA GLU A 52 14.36 -19.28 7.63
C GLU A 52 14.00 -18.02 6.84
N LYS A 53 14.91 -17.56 5.96
CA LYS A 53 14.67 -16.36 5.15
C LYS A 53 13.46 -16.53 4.21
N ALA A 54 13.21 -17.74 3.72
CA ALA A 54 12.05 -18.05 2.88
C ALA A 54 10.74 -17.86 3.67
N ASP A 55 10.68 -18.40 4.90
CA ASP A 55 9.52 -18.28 5.78
C ASP A 55 9.20 -16.81 6.10
N ILE A 56 10.22 -16.01 6.43
CA ILE A 56 10.04 -14.57 6.71
C ILE A 56 9.40 -13.87 5.50
N LEU A 57 9.87 -14.16 4.29
CA LEU A 57 9.37 -13.54 3.07
C LEU A 57 7.95 -14.01 2.73
N GLU A 58 7.68 -15.31 2.83
CA GLU A 58 6.35 -15.87 2.58
C GLU A 58 5.32 -15.31 3.58
N MET A 59 5.67 -15.27 4.86
CA MET A 59 4.83 -14.68 5.90
C MET A 59 4.55 -13.21 5.64
N THR A 60 5.58 -12.44 5.24
CA THR A 60 5.42 -11.03 4.87
C THR A 60 4.40 -10.87 3.75
N VAL A 61 4.48 -11.68 2.70
CA VAL A 61 3.52 -11.62 1.57
C VAL A 61 2.11 -11.95 2.04
N CYS A 62 1.94 -13.01 2.86
CA CYS A 62 0.65 -13.39 3.41
C CYS A 62 0.04 -12.27 4.27
N PHE A 63 0.87 -11.66 5.14
CA PHE A 63 0.47 -10.54 5.98
C PHE A 63 0.02 -9.34 5.14
N LEU A 64 0.79 -8.94 4.12
CA LEU A 64 0.46 -7.80 3.26
C LEU A 64 -0.84 -8.02 2.48
N ARG A 65 -1.06 -9.22 1.93
CA ARG A 65 -2.32 -9.57 1.26
C ARG A 65 -3.51 -9.46 2.21
N ARG A 66 -3.36 -9.97 3.42
CA ARG A 66 -4.41 -9.90 4.46
C ARG A 66 -4.68 -8.46 4.89
N LEU A 67 -3.64 -7.64 5.02
CA LEU A 67 -3.76 -6.22 5.36
C LEU A 67 -4.49 -5.44 4.26
N GLN A 68 -4.17 -5.70 2.99
CA GLN A 68 -4.88 -5.11 1.84
C GLN A 68 -6.36 -5.50 1.84
N GLN A 69 -6.66 -6.78 2.04
CA GLN A 69 -8.05 -7.25 2.10
C GLN A 69 -8.82 -6.61 3.26
N ARG A 70 -8.22 -6.50 4.46
CA ARG A 70 -8.85 -5.83 5.61
C ARG A 70 -9.15 -4.37 5.32
N ARG A 71 -8.19 -3.63 4.74
CA ARG A 71 -8.41 -2.22 4.36
C ARG A 71 -9.55 -2.04 3.37
N ALA A 72 -9.68 -2.94 2.39
CA ALA A 72 -10.80 -2.92 1.45
C ALA A 72 -12.14 -3.17 2.16
N VAL A 73 -12.20 -4.17 3.05
CA VAL A 73 -13.41 -4.49 3.82
C VAL A 73 -13.80 -3.33 4.75
N ASP A 74 -12.84 -2.75 5.47
CA ASP A 74 -13.08 -1.62 6.38
C ASP A 74 -13.58 -0.39 5.60
N SER A 75 -12.96 -0.09 4.45
CA SER A 75 -13.40 1.00 3.58
C SER A 75 -14.82 0.79 3.05
N ALA A 76 -15.13 -0.42 2.59
CA ALA A 76 -16.47 -0.78 2.14
C ALA A 76 -17.51 -0.73 3.27
N ALA A 77 -17.14 -1.15 4.48
CA ALA A 77 -18.01 -1.08 5.66
C ALA A 77 -18.31 0.37 6.05
N VAL A 78 -17.31 1.24 6.06
CA VAL A 78 -17.48 2.69 6.32
C VAL A 78 -18.36 3.33 5.25
N SER A 79 -18.10 3.07 3.97
CA SER A 79 -18.90 3.60 2.85
C SER A 79 -20.35 3.15 2.93
N ARG A 80 -20.59 1.87 3.21
CA ARG A 80 -21.93 1.31 3.40
C ARG A 80 -22.64 1.94 4.59
N GLY A 81 -21.94 2.11 5.72
CA GLY A 81 -22.48 2.77 6.92
C GLY A 81 -22.87 4.22 6.65
N TYR A 82 -22.02 4.97 5.95
CA TYR A 82 -22.30 6.33 5.51
C TYR A 82 -23.52 6.41 4.59
N SER A 83 -23.57 5.58 3.54
CA SER A 83 -24.71 5.55 2.62
C SER A 83 -26.03 5.23 3.33
N ARG A 84 -26.00 4.29 4.29
CA ARG A 84 -27.17 3.96 5.09
C ARG A 84 -27.63 5.13 5.96
N CYS A 85 -26.70 5.80 6.62
CA CYS A 85 -27.02 6.99 7.42
C CYS A 85 -27.65 8.10 6.57
N VAL A 86 -27.08 8.40 5.40
CA VAL A 86 -27.62 9.39 4.46
C VAL A 86 -29.03 9.00 4.00
N GLN A 87 -29.24 7.72 3.67
CA GLN A 87 -30.55 7.21 3.27
C GLN A 87 -31.59 7.34 4.39
N GLU A 88 -31.22 7.01 5.64
CA GLU A 88 -32.10 7.14 6.80
C GLU A 88 -32.51 8.60 7.04
N VAL A 89 -31.58 9.55 6.89
CA VAL A 89 -31.87 11.00 6.99
C VAL A 89 -32.84 11.44 5.89
N VAL A 90 -32.58 11.06 4.64
CA VAL A 90 -33.48 11.39 3.51
C VAL A 90 -34.87 10.79 3.72
N GLN A 91 -34.95 9.54 4.19
CA GLN A 91 -36.20 8.86 4.46
C GLN A 91 -36.98 9.54 5.60
N PHE A 92 -36.31 9.89 6.70
CA PHE A 92 -36.94 10.57 7.84
C PHE A 92 -37.53 11.92 7.41
N MET A 93 -36.75 12.74 6.69
CA MET A 93 -37.21 14.05 6.21
C MET A 93 -38.30 13.96 5.13
N SER A 94 -38.43 12.81 4.47
CA SER A 94 -39.42 12.61 3.40
C SER A 94 -40.81 12.26 3.92
N LYS A 95 -40.95 11.86 5.18
CA LYS A 95 -42.23 11.43 5.79
C LYS A 95 -43.21 12.57 6.11
N GLU A 96 -42.75 13.82 6.15
CA GLU A 96 -43.61 14.98 6.43
C GLU A 96 -44.39 15.43 5.18
N GLU A 97 -45.70 15.63 5.32
CA GLU A 97 -46.60 16.07 4.23
C GLU A 97 -46.28 17.50 3.74
N VAL A 98 -45.93 18.42 4.64
CA VAL A 98 -45.59 19.80 4.31
C VAL A 98 -44.11 20.06 4.57
N LYS A 99 -43.30 20.06 3.50
CA LYS A 99 -41.85 20.26 3.59
C LYS A 99 -41.48 21.74 3.54
N THR A 100 -40.76 22.19 4.57
CA THR A 100 -40.13 23.51 4.58
C THR A 100 -39.14 23.64 3.42
N GLN A 101 -38.85 24.87 2.99
CA GLN A 101 -37.86 25.11 1.94
C GLN A 101 -36.46 24.58 2.32
N THR A 102 -36.11 24.64 3.60
CA THR A 102 -34.86 24.12 4.14
C THR A 102 -34.77 22.60 4.04
N GLN A 103 -35.84 21.88 4.37
CA GLN A 103 -35.88 20.41 4.25
C GLN A 103 -35.71 19.95 2.79
N ARG A 104 -36.35 20.63 1.83
CA ARG A 104 -36.16 20.35 0.40
C ARG A 104 -34.71 20.56 -0.05
N LYS A 105 -34.07 21.64 0.40
CA LYS A 105 -32.65 21.90 0.11
C LYS A 105 -31.74 20.80 0.68
N LEU A 106 -32.00 20.37 1.92
CA LEU A 106 -31.25 19.29 2.57
C LEU A 106 -31.42 17.94 1.86
N ILE A 107 -32.65 17.55 1.52
CA ILE A 107 -32.92 16.29 0.79
C ILE A 107 -32.19 16.28 -0.57
N ASN A 108 -32.20 17.39 -1.31
CA ASN A 108 -31.48 17.50 -2.58
C ASN A 108 -29.95 17.41 -2.39
N HIS A 109 -29.43 17.95 -1.28
CA HIS A 109 -28.01 17.85 -0.97
C HIS A 109 -27.62 16.39 -0.63
N PHE A 110 -28.37 15.72 0.24
CA PHE A 110 -28.10 14.34 0.64
C PHE A 110 -28.26 13.34 -0.51
N SER A 111 -29.26 13.51 -1.38
CA SER A 111 -29.40 12.67 -2.60
C SER A 111 -28.22 12.85 -3.57
N LYS A 112 -27.69 14.07 -3.72
CA LYS A 112 -26.47 14.31 -4.50
C LYS A 112 -25.25 13.63 -3.89
N LEU A 113 -25.10 13.67 -2.56
CA LEU A 113 -24.02 12.96 -1.85
C LEU A 113 -24.10 11.44 -2.06
N GLN A 114 -25.32 10.88 -2.11
CA GLN A 114 -25.52 9.46 -2.32
C GLN A 114 -25.09 9.02 -3.73
N SER A 115 -25.42 9.78 -4.77
CA SER A 115 -24.95 9.50 -6.14
C SER A 115 -23.42 9.55 -6.28
N SER A 116 -22.75 10.39 -5.49
CA SER A 116 -21.28 10.49 -5.48
C SER A 116 -20.61 9.30 -4.78
N ALA A 117 -21.25 8.70 -3.77
CA ALA A 117 -20.66 7.60 -3.01
C ALA A 117 -20.56 6.31 -3.83
N ASP A 118 -21.52 6.04 -4.72
CA ASP A 118 -21.55 4.85 -5.58
C ASP A 118 -20.41 4.83 -6.62
N HIS A 119 -19.98 5.99 -7.11
CA HIS A 119 -18.89 6.08 -8.10
C HIS A 119 -17.50 5.80 -7.49
N ASN A 120 -17.26 6.22 -6.24
CA ASN A 120 -15.98 6.03 -5.56
C ASN A 120 -15.71 4.56 -5.19
N LEU A 121 -16.76 3.76 -5.03
CA LEU A 121 -16.67 2.34 -4.66
C LEU A 121 -16.07 1.50 -5.80
N ARG A 122 -16.41 1.80 -7.06
CA ARG A 122 -15.85 1.08 -8.21
C ARG A 122 -14.37 1.43 -8.42
N GLU A 123 -13.98 2.67 -8.18
CA GLU A 123 -12.61 3.13 -8.43
C GLU A 123 -11.62 2.65 -7.36
N ALA A 124 -12.05 2.52 -6.10
CA ALA A 124 -11.23 1.99 -5.01
C ALA A 124 -10.88 0.50 -5.19
N ASP A 125 -11.81 -0.32 -5.70
CA ASP A 125 -11.59 -1.75 -5.98
C ASP A 125 -10.55 -1.98 -7.09
N PHE A 126 -10.52 -1.12 -8.14
CA PHE A 126 -9.50 -1.17 -9.19
C PHE A 126 -8.16 -0.56 -8.76
N SER A 127 -8.19 0.49 -7.93
CA SER A 127 -6.98 1.17 -7.44
C SER A 127 -6.17 0.31 -6.46
N LEU A 128 -6.83 -0.52 -5.65
CA LEU A 128 -6.15 -1.47 -4.76
C LEU A 128 -5.48 -2.62 -5.52
N LEU A 129 -6.07 -3.08 -6.63
CA LEU A 129 -5.47 -4.12 -7.48
C LEU A 129 -4.32 -3.57 -8.34
N SER A 130 -4.36 -2.28 -8.68
CA SER A 130 -3.38 -1.62 -9.55
C SER A 130 -2.20 -0.97 -8.82
N SER A 131 -2.10 -1.10 -7.49
CA SER A 131 -0.91 -0.68 -6.73
C SER A 131 0.23 -1.69 -6.87
N THR A 132 0.57 -2.02 -8.13
CA THR A 132 1.93 -2.42 -8.48
C THR A 132 2.74 -1.12 -8.59
N VAL A 133 3.42 -0.78 -7.49
CA VAL A 133 4.56 0.14 -7.44
C VAL A 133 4.35 1.49 -8.15
N GLN A 134 3.66 2.42 -7.49
CA GLN A 134 3.94 3.84 -7.68
C GLN A 134 4.57 4.40 -6.41
N THR A 135 5.89 4.41 -6.37
CA THR A 135 6.64 5.31 -5.48
C THR A 135 6.50 6.73 -6.03
N SER A 136 5.48 7.46 -5.58
CA SER A 136 5.40 8.91 -5.78
C SER A 136 6.12 9.62 -4.63
N SER A 137 7.42 9.87 -4.78
CA SER A 137 8.09 10.95 -4.05
C SER A 137 8.07 12.21 -4.91
N THR A 138 7.58 13.29 -4.33
CA THR A 138 7.53 14.65 -4.85
C THR A 138 8.84 15.09 -5.51
N LYS A 139 8.75 15.36 -6.81
CA LYS A 139 9.50 16.29 -7.68
C LYS A 139 10.67 17.04 -7.02
N ASP A 140 11.90 16.55 -7.26
CA ASP A 140 13.03 17.41 -7.61
C ASP A 140 13.79 16.79 -8.80
N LYS A 141 14.37 17.66 -9.63
CA LYS A 141 14.69 17.46 -11.04
C LYS A 141 15.86 16.47 -11.27
N SER A 142 15.62 15.33 -11.91
CA SER A 142 16.57 14.67 -12.85
C SER A 142 15.95 13.46 -13.57
N PRO A 143 16.33 13.18 -14.84
CA PRO A 143 15.73 12.13 -15.65
C PRO A 143 16.45 10.80 -15.40
N ALA A 144 16.08 10.07 -14.35
CA ALA A 144 16.54 8.69 -14.16
C ALA A 144 15.60 7.85 -13.28
N CYS A 145 14.28 8.08 -13.33
CA CYS A 145 13.31 7.23 -12.63
C CYS A 145 12.75 6.15 -13.56
N SER A 146 13.61 5.21 -13.94
CA SER A 146 13.23 3.91 -14.51
C SER A 146 14.44 2.98 -14.63
N VAL A 147 15.31 2.95 -13.61
CA VAL A 147 16.26 1.83 -13.51
C VAL A 147 15.52 0.67 -12.87
N LEU A 148 14.63 0.08 -13.69
CA LEU A 148 14.19 -1.31 -13.57
C LEU A 148 15.39 -2.11 -13.08
N TRP A 149 15.17 -2.87 -12.01
CA TRP A 149 16.11 -3.85 -11.48
C TRP A 149 16.98 -4.41 -12.60
N ARG A 150 18.28 -4.07 -12.58
CA ARG A 150 19.26 -4.71 -13.45
C ARG A 150 19.86 -5.87 -12.67
N PRO A 151 19.75 -7.11 -13.15
CA PRO A 151 20.64 -8.18 -12.72
C PRO A 151 22.08 -7.72 -13.04
N TRP A 152 22.97 -7.82 -12.06
CA TRP A 152 24.41 -7.65 -12.29
C TRP A 152 24.98 -8.89 -12.98
#